data_AF-A0A359GWD5-F1
#
_entry.id   AF-A0A359GWD5-F1
#
_cell.length_a   1.000
_cell.length_b   1.000
_cell.length_c   1.000
_cell.angle_alpha   90.00
_cell.angle_beta   90.00
_cell.angle_gamma   90.00
#
_symmetry.space_group_name_H-M   'P 1'
#
loop_
_entity.id
_entity.type
_entity.pdbx_description
1 polymer ?
#
loop_
_entity_poly.entity_id
_entity_poly.type
_entity_poly.pdbx_seq_one_letter_code
_entity_poly.pdbx_strand_id
1 'polypeptide(L)'
;MKDKNISLPRYIATRYVSVNKRSQLVSFMSAISIFGIALGIAILITVLSVMNGFDREMRENVLGIVPHLTIQTEENLTADDWASIENIANEHPMV
;
A
#
# COMPACT_ATOMS: atom_id res chain seq x y z
N MET A 1 -34.03 -3.50 -34.22
CA MET A 1 -34.34 -2.54 -33.13
C MET A 1 -33.31 -2.71 -32.04
N LYS A 2 -32.45 -1.72 -31.82
CA LYS A 2 -31.46 -1.72 -30.72
C LYS A 2 -31.58 -0.36 -30.07
N ASP A 3 -32.29 -0.31 -28.97
CA ASP A 3 -32.59 0.91 -28.24
C ASP A 3 -31.28 1.52 -27.76
N LYS A 4 -30.87 2.57 -28.48
CA LYS A 4 -29.73 3.41 -28.16
C LYS A 4 -30.17 4.33 -27.02
N ASN A 5 -30.38 3.73 -25.84
CA ASN A 5 -30.51 4.43 -24.57
C ASN A 5 -29.15 5.03 -24.21
N ILE A 6 -28.73 6.06 -24.95
CA ILE A 6 -27.80 7.05 -24.40
C ILE A 6 -28.58 7.63 -23.22
N SER A 7 -28.15 7.30 -22.01
CA SER A 7 -28.78 7.79 -20.80
C SER A 7 -28.82 9.31 -20.88
N LEU A 8 -30.02 9.88 -21.05
CA LEU A 8 -30.29 11.31 -21.00
C LEU A 8 -29.51 12.01 -19.86
N PRO A 9 -29.37 11.41 -18.66
CA PRO A 9 -28.52 11.95 -17.60
C PRO A 9 -27.06 12.18 -18.00
N ARG A 10 -26.42 11.25 -18.73
CA ARG A 10 -25.02 11.37 -19.16
C ARG A 10 -24.85 12.47 -20.21
N TYR A 11 -25.83 12.62 -21.10
CA TYR A 11 -25.85 13.71 -22.08
C TYR A 11 -26.04 15.09 -21.42
N ILE A 12 -26.93 15.18 -20.42
CA ILE A 12 -27.15 16.42 -19.65
C ILE A 12 -25.92 16.76 -18.79
N ALA A 13 -25.32 15.77 -18.13
CA ALA A 13 -24.13 15.95 -17.31
C ALA A 13 -22.93 16.45 -18.13
N THR A 14 -22.65 15.83 -19.27
CA THR A 14 -21.56 16.26 -20.16
C THR A 14 -21.82 17.65 -20.73
N ARG A 15 -23.07 17.98 -21.11
CA ARG A 15 -23.43 19.34 -21.54
C ARG A 15 -23.25 20.37 -20.44
N TYR A 16 -23.60 20.06 -19.19
CA TYR A 16 -23.47 21.00 -18.08
C TYR A 16 -22.00 21.26 -17.71
N VAL A 17 -21.16 20.22 -17.73
CA VAL A 17 -19.70 20.36 -17.56
C VAL A 17 -19.06 21.11 -18.75
N SER A 18 -19.60 20.95 -19.95
CA SER A 18 -19.08 21.55 -21.19
C SER A 18 -19.56 22.98 -21.46
N VAL A 19 -20.57 23.51 -20.76
CA VAL A 19 -21.06 24.88 -20.97
C VAL A 19 -20.12 25.87 -20.27
N ASN A 20 -18.98 26.08 -20.89
CA ASN A 20 -17.90 26.93 -20.44
C ASN A 20 -18.02 28.36 -21.02
N LYS A 21 -19.20 28.99 -20.90
CA LYS A 21 -19.38 30.42 -21.24
C LYS A 21 -18.92 31.32 -20.08
N ARG A 22 -17.77 31.02 -19.47
CA ARG A 22 -17.17 31.86 -18.41
C ARG A 22 -15.94 32.54 -18.98
N SER A 23 -15.73 33.79 -18.58
CA SER A 23 -14.57 34.61 -18.93
C SER A 23 -13.25 33.83 -18.88
N GLN A 24 -12.32 34.12 -19.80
CA GLN A 24 -11.01 33.48 -19.91
C GLN A 24 -10.24 33.47 -18.57
N LEU A 25 -10.43 34.49 -17.73
CA LEU A 25 -9.85 34.57 -16.39
C LEU A 25 -10.36 33.47 -15.45
N VAL A 26 -11.66 33.17 -15.50
CA VAL A 26 -12.27 32.12 -14.66
C VAL A 26 -11.78 30.74 -15.09
N SER A 27 -11.61 30.51 -16.39
CA SER A 27 -11.04 29.26 -16.91
C SER A 27 -9.59 29.06 -16.48
N PHE A 28 -8.78 30.14 -16.46
CA PHE A 28 -7.39 30.09 -16.00
C PHE A 28 -7.29 29.77 -14.50
N MET A 29 -8.08 30.45 -13.67
CA MET A 29 -8.13 30.17 -12.21
C MET A 29 -8.63 28.77 -11.90
N SER A 30 -9.55 28.23 -12.69
CA SER A 30 -10.04 26.86 -12.53
C SER A 30 -8.94 25.84 -12.85
N ALA A 31 -8.18 26.06 -13.92
CA ALA A 31 -7.08 25.19 -14.31
C ALA A 31 -5.98 25.14 -13.24
N ILE A 32 -5.57 26.30 -12.72
CA ILE A 32 -4.51 26.34 -11.69
C ILE A 32 -4.97 25.73 -10.36
N SER A 33 -6.25 25.89 -10.00
CA SER A 33 -6.83 25.25 -8.81
C SER A 33 -6.82 23.72 -8.91
N ILE A 34 -7.26 23.17 -10.04
CA ILE A 34 -7.24 21.72 -10.30
C ILE A 34 -5.81 21.20 -10.26
N PHE A 35 -4.87 21.93 -10.87
CA PHE A 35 -3.46 21.56 -10.89
C PHE A 35 -2.85 21.55 -9.48
N GLY A 36 -3.15 22.56 -8.66
CA GLY A 36 -2.68 22.63 -7.27
C GLY A 36 -3.18 21.48 -6.41
N ILE A 37 -4.47 21.14 -6.53
CA ILE A 37 -5.06 20.00 -5.80
C ILE A 37 -4.42 18.69 -6.26
N ALA A 38 -4.28 18.48 -7.57
CA ALA A 38 -3.67 17.28 -8.12
C ALA A 38 -2.22 17.11 -7.64
N LEU A 39 -1.43 18.19 -7.66
CA LEU A 39 -0.06 18.18 -7.18
C LEU A 39 0.01 17.88 -5.67
N GLY A 40 -0.85 18.51 -4.87
CA GLY A 40 -0.90 18.28 -3.42
C GLY A 40 -1.24 16.83 -3.08
N ILE A 41 -2.25 16.26 -3.74
CA ILE A 41 -2.63 14.86 -3.56
C ILE A 41 -1.48 13.93 -3.98
N ALA A 42 -0.81 14.21 -5.11
CA ALA A 42 0.33 13.41 -5.56
C ALA A 42 1.47 13.38 -4.54
N ILE A 43 1.79 14.52 -3.93
CA ILE A 43 2.81 14.61 -2.88
C ILE A 43 2.40 13.79 -1.65
N LEU A 44 1.16 13.96 -1.18
CA LEU A 44 0.65 13.20 -0.02
C LEU A 44 0.70 11.69 -0.25
N ILE A 45 0.26 11.22 -1.42
CA ILE A 45 0.34 9.81 -1.80
C ILE A 45 1.79 9.32 -1.81
N THR A 46 2.72 10.12 -2.35
CA THR A 46 4.14 9.75 -2.41
C THR A 46 4.72 9.56 -1.02
N VAL A 47 4.49 10.50 -0.10
CA VAL A 47 4.99 10.40 1.28
C VAL A 47 4.41 9.19 1.98
N LEU A 48 3.10 8.96 1.86
CA LEU A 48 2.44 7.78 2.41
C LEU A 48 3.01 6.49 1.82
N SER A 49 3.26 6.46 0.52
CA SER A 49 3.87 5.31 -0.17
C SER A 49 5.27 5.01 0.36
N VAL A 50 6.09 6.04 0.57
CA VAL A 50 7.43 5.89 1.14
C VAL A 50 7.36 5.36 2.56
N MET A 51 6.50 5.93 3.40
CA MET A 51 6.36 5.49 4.79
C MET A 51 5.81 4.07 4.89
N ASN A 52 4.82 3.71 4.07
CA ASN A 52 4.28 2.35 4.03
C ASN A 52 5.32 1.32 3.61
N GLY A 53 6.16 1.63 2.62
CA GLY A 53 7.27 0.76 2.21
C GLY A 53 8.38 0.70 3.26
N PHE A 54 8.69 1.83 3.89
CA PHE A 54 9.72 1.93 4.90
C PHE A 54 9.33 1.22 6.21
N ASP A 55 8.08 1.30 6.65
CA ASP A 55 7.58 0.60 7.84
C ASP A 55 7.72 -0.93 7.71
N ARG A 56 7.41 -1.45 6.51
CA ARG A 56 7.64 -2.86 6.16
C ARG A 56 9.11 -3.23 6.28
N GLU A 57 9.98 -2.46 5.64
CA GLU A 57 11.42 -2.69 5.61
C GLU A 57 12.04 -2.56 7.01
N MET A 58 11.64 -1.56 7.79
CA MET A 58 12.09 -1.42 9.18
C MET A 58 11.61 -2.58 10.03
N ARG A 59 10.34 -2.99 9.89
CA ARG A 59 9.80 -4.13 10.63
C ARG A 59 10.53 -5.42 10.25
N GLU A 60 10.80 -5.69 8.98
CA GLU A 60 11.54 -6.87 8.53
C GLU A 60 13.02 -6.83 8.93
N ASN A 61 13.69 -5.68 8.91
CA ASN A 61 15.09 -5.60 9.36
C ASN A 61 15.22 -5.66 10.89
N VAL A 62 14.26 -5.12 11.64
CA VAL A 62 14.26 -5.18 13.11
C VAL A 62 13.74 -6.53 13.63
N LEU A 63 12.71 -7.11 13.01
CA LEU A 63 12.18 -8.43 13.37
C LEU A 63 12.86 -9.60 12.65
N GLY A 64 13.63 -9.36 11.58
CA GLY A 64 14.46 -10.37 10.91
C GLY A 64 15.63 -10.85 11.77
N ILE A 65 15.91 -10.14 12.86
CA ILE A 65 16.83 -10.55 13.93
C ILE A 65 16.09 -11.39 14.99
N VAL A 66 14.76 -11.52 14.93
CA VAL A 66 14.01 -12.36 15.86
C VAL A 66 14.01 -13.80 15.32
N PRO A 67 14.84 -14.71 15.87
CA PRO A 67 14.78 -16.11 15.50
C PRO A 67 13.34 -16.61 15.70
N HIS A 68 12.72 -17.08 14.61
CA HIS A 68 11.35 -17.63 14.66
C HIS A 68 11.25 -18.83 15.62
N LEU A 69 12.38 -19.46 15.95
CA LEU A 69 12.51 -20.50 16.96
C LEU A 69 13.71 -20.21 17.86
N THR A 70 13.46 -20.02 19.16
CA THR A 70 14.50 -19.95 20.19
C THR A 70 14.28 -21.11 21.15
N ILE A 71 15.18 -22.08 21.14
CA ILE A 71 15.16 -23.21 22.09
C ILE A 71 16.11 -22.85 23.24
N GLN A 72 15.56 -22.67 24.44
CA GLN A 72 16.32 -22.45 25.67
C GLN A 72 16.09 -23.62 26.62
N THR A 73 17.16 -24.10 27.25
CA THR A 73 17.13 -25.13 28.29
C THR A 73 17.74 -24.57 29.57
N GLU A 74 17.16 -24.88 30.72
CA GLU A 74 17.73 -24.56 32.03
C GLU A 74 18.75 -25.62 32.49
N GLU A 75 18.82 -26.78 31.81
CA GLU A 75 19.76 -27.86 32.10
C GLU A 75 21.07 -27.71 31.30
N ASN A 76 22.20 -28.05 31.93
CA ASN A 76 23.50 -28.16 31.23
C ASN A 76 23.51 -29.43 30.36
N LEU A 77 22.96 -29.31 29.16
CA LEU A 77 22.96 -30.37 28.15
C LEU A 77 24.34 -30.54 27.52
N THR A 78 24.72 -31.80 27.28
CA THR A 78 25.99 -32.16 26.64
C THR A 78 25.86 -32.01 25.12
N ALA A 79 26.98 -31.94 24.38
CA ALA A 79 26.95 -31.77 22.92
C ALA A 79 26.11 -32.84 22.18
N ASP A 80 26.03 -34.06 22.71
CA ASP A 80 25.25 -35.17 22.14
C ASP A 80 23.72 -34.99 22.32
N ASP A 81 23.31 -34.32 23.40
CA ASP A 81 21.90 -34.01 23.68
C ASP A 81 21.39 -32.93 22.72
N TRP A 82 22.23 -31.95 22.40
CA TRP A 82 21.94 -30.92 21.39
C TRP A 82 21.75 -31.51 19.98
N ALA A 83 22.59 -32.47 19.59
CA ALA A 83 22.44 -33.16 18.31
C ALA A 83 21.13 -33.98 18.23
N SER A 84 20.66 -34.51 19.35
CA SER A 84 19.39 -35.24 19.41
C SER A 84 18.19 -34.31 19.25
N ILE A 85 18.22 -33.13 19.88
CA ILE A 85 17.18 -32.10 19.76
C ILE A 85 17.13 -31.52 18.33
N GLU A 86 18.29 -31.35 17.69
CA GLU A 86 18.38 -30.89 16.29
C GLU A 86 17.72 -31.89 15.32
N ASN A 87 17.91 -33.19 15.53
CA ASN A 87 17.28 -34.21 14.70
C ASN A 87 15.75 -34.23 14.85
N ILE A 88 15.24 -34.07 16.07
CA ILE A 88 13.79 -34.01 16.34
C ILE A 88 13.17 -32.72 15.76
N ALA A 89 13.88 -31.60 15.83
CA ALA A 89 13.43 -30.33 15.27
C ALA A 89 13.33 -30.37 13.73
N ASN A 90 14.24 -31.10 13.07
CA ASN A 90 14.24 -31.25 11.61
C ASN A 90 13.12 -32.17 11.07
N GLU A 91 12.55 -33.05 11.91
CA GLU A 91 11.42 -33.92 11.50
C GLU A 91 10.08 -33.17 11.39
N HIS A 92 9.94 -32.00 12.03
CA HIS A 92 8.72 -31.18 11.99
C HIS A 92 8.98 -29.73 11.55
N PRO A 93 9.15 -29.48 10.24
CA PRO A 93 9.51 -28.16 9.69
C PRO A 93 8.38 -27.12 9.66
N MET A 94 7.30 -27.29 10.44
CA MET A 94 6.09 -26.46 10.37
C MET A 94 5.66 -25.80 11.69
N VAL A 95 6.53 -25.73 12.70
CA VAL A 95 6.26 -25.04 13.97
C VAL A 95 7.36 -24.06 14.28
#